data_AF-A0A914UH79-F1
#
_entry.id   AF-A0A914UH79-F1
#
_cell.length_a   1.000
_cell.length_b   1.000
_cell.length_c   1.000
_cell.angle_alpha   90.00
_cell.angle_beta   90.00
_cell.angle_gamma   90.00
#
_symmetry.space_group_name_H-M   'P 1'
#
loop_
_entity.id
_entity.type
_entity.pdbx_description
1 polymer ?
#
loop_
_entity_poly.entity_id
_entity_poly.type
_entity_poly.pdbx_seq_one_letter_code
_entity_poly.pdbx_strand_id
1 'polypeptide(L)'
;KDLYTKFLNELKSTLNHGHTGHCPITVSVRIPVYNLRLNETYNIDMLNSLHHVSLESFQTTLTESQLVSPLFSVPNDEQTAVDSTIAHWLNQGLKREVLLMHIPGYGLIQQLTSQEVRKEQHEVGETVKQNFIQIVTQKDICSKLDATITYKMKYAIREGLAGIGLMSLNDDDDEGICKQGAFPLLHAINRHVCPST
;
A
#
# COMPACT_ATOMS: atom_id res chain seq x y z
N LYS A 1 -10.96 -10.13 -16.76
CA LYS A 1 -11.26 -11.13 -15.72
C LYS A 1 -10.77 -12.55 -16.07
N ASP A 2 -11.26 -13.16 -17.16
CA ASP A 2 -10.99 -14.59 -17.43
C ASP A 2 -9.55 -14.89 -17.85
N LEU A 3 -8.96 -14.05 -18.72
CA LEU A 3 -7.56 -14.20 -19.13
C LEU A 3 -6.59 -14.12 -17.95
N TYR A 4 -6.82 -13.17 -17.03
CA TYR A 4 -6.01 -13.01 -15.82
C TYR A 4 -6.14 -14.22 -14.88
N THR A 5 -7.36 -14.74 -14.74
CA THR A 5 -7.64 -15.97 -13.97
C THR A 5 -6.92 -17.17 -14.57
N LYS A 6 -6.99 -17.33 -15.90
CA LYS A 6 -6.29 -18.40 -16.62
C LYS A 6 -4.78 -18.30 -16.42
N PHE A 7 -4.21 -17.10 -16.59
CA PHE A 7 -2.78 -16.85 -16.36
C PHE A 7 -2.33 -17.27 -14.95
N LEU A 8 -3.05 -16.84 -13.90
CA LEU A 8 -2.66 -17.18 -12.52
C LEU A 8 -2.79 -18.66 -12.22
N ASN A 9 -3.80 -19.33 -12.76
CA ASN A 9 -3.96 -20.79 -12.62
C ASN A 9 -2.82 -21.55 -13.32
N GLU A 10 -2.46 -21.15 -14.54
CA GLU A 10 -1.35 -21.73 -15.28
C GLU A 10 0.00 -21.47 -14.58
N LEU A 11 0.20 -20.26 -14.06
CA LEU A 11 1.40 -19.90 -13.29
C LEU A 11 1.53 -20.77 -12.04
N LYS A 12 0.46 -20.89 -11.23
CA LYS A 12 0.45 -21.74 -10.03
C LYS A 12 0.73 -23.20 -10.37
N SER A 13 0.10 -23.71 -11.42
CA SER A 13 0.30 -25.08 -11.89
C SER A 13 1.76 -25.30 -12.31
N THR A 14 2.31 -24.41 -13.15
CA THR A 14 3.67 -24.52 -13.68
C THR A 14 4.72 -24.43 -12.58
N LEU A 15 4.57 -23.49 -11.64
CA LEU A 15 5.50 -23.32 -10.52
C LEU A 15 5.53 -24.53 -9.59
N ASN A 16 4.38 -25.16 -9.37
CA ASN A 16 4.30 -26.35 -8.51
C ASN A 16 4.55 -27.66 -9.29
N HIS A 17 4.53 -27.64 -10.62
CA HIS A 17 4.84 -28.79 -11.44
C HIS A 17 6.34 -29.11 -11.36
N GLY A 18 6.68 -30.26 -10.77
CA GLY A 18 8.07 -30.66 -10.56
C GLY A 18 8.75 -29.99 -9.38
N HIS A 19 8.03 -29.22 -8.56
CA HIS A 19 8.57 -28.73 -7.29
C HIS A 19 8.73 -29.90 -6.31
N THR A 20 9.97 -30.17 -5.90
CA THR A 20 10.33 -31.26 -4.99
C THR A 20 10.51 -30.79 -3.54
N GLY A 21 10.31 -29.49 -3.27
CA GLY A 21 10.38 -28.94 -1.94
C GLY A 21 9.19 -29.35 -1.06
N HIS A 22 9.37 -29.24 0.25
CA HIS A 22 8.36 -29.63 1.24
C HIS A 22 7.16 -28.66 1.30
N CYS A 23 7.33 -27.44 0.78
CA CYS A 23 6.32 -26.38 0.78
C CYS A 23 5.97 -25.98 -0.65
N PRO A 24 4.69 -25.79 -1.00
CA PRO A 24 4.30 -25.34 -2.33
C PRO A 24 4.78 -23.91 -2.61
N ILE A 25 5.01 -23.60 -3.88
CA ILE A 25 5.35 -22.23 -4.29
C ILE A 25 4.12 -21.34 -4.14
N THR A 26 4.28 -20.26 -3.38
CA THR A 26 3.23 -19.27 -3.12
C THR A 26 3.09 -18.31 -4.28
N VAL A 27 1.84 -18.02 -4.66
CA VAL A 27 1.51 -16.96 -5.61
C VAL A 27 0.59 -15.97 -4.92
N SER A 28 0.99 -14.70 -4.99
CA SER A 28 0.26 -13.56 -4.44
C SER A 28 0.19 -12.46 -5.48
N VAL A 29 -0.83 -11.60 -5.38
CA VAL A 29 -1.01 -10.48 -6.31
C VAL A 29 -1.14 -9.18 -5.54
N ARG A 30 -0.73 -8.08 -6.16
CA ARG A 30 -0.91 -6.73 -5.60
C ARG A 30 -1.99 -6.00 -6.41
N ILE A 31 -2.97 -5.44 -5.71
CA ILE A 31 -4.13 -4.75 -6.31
C ILE A 31 -4.28 -3.38 -5.64
N PRO A 32 -4.47 -2.30 -6.42
CA PRO A 32 -4.55 -0.95 -5.88
C PRO A 32 -5.87 -0.67 -5.14
N VAL A 33 -5.80 0.22 -4.15
CA VAL A 33 -6.91 0.61 -3.27
C VAL A 33 -8.09 1.25 -3.98
N TYR A 34 -7.89 1.89 -5.13
CA TYR A 34 -8.95 2.54 -5.90
C TYR A 34 -9.81 1.55 -6.71
N ASN A 35 -9.53 0.24 -6.68
CA ASN A 35 -10.38 -0.74 -7.35
C ASN A 35 -11.62 -1.09 -6.50
N LEU A 36 -12.64 -0.23 -6.52
CA LEU A 36 -13.89 -0.41 -5.76
C LEU A 36 -14.82 -1.50 -6.34
N ARG A 37 -14.58 -1.92 -7.59
CA ARG A 37 -15.37 -2.92 -8.32
C ARG A 37 -14.53 -4.17 -8.59
N LEU A 38 -14.09 -4.80 -7.51
CA LEU A 38 -13.18 -5.95 -7.55
C LEU A 38 -13.80 -7.12 -8.33
N ASN A 39 -15.09 -7.40 -8.14
CA ASN A 39 -15.80 -8.50 -8.81
C ASN A 39 -15.99 -8.29 -10.33
N GLU A 40 -15.99 -7.04 -10.83
CA GLU A 40 -16.02 -6.72 -12.26
C GLU A 40 -14.64 -6.96 -12.90
N THR A 41 -13.57 -6.66 -12.15
CA THR A 41 -12.20 -6.74 -12.66
C THR A 41 -11.62 -8.17 -12.54
N TYR A 42 -11.85 -8.82 -11.41
CA TYR A 42 -11.22 -10.08 -10.99
C TYR A 42 -12.23 -11.17 -10.65
N ASN A 43 -11.79 -12.42 -10.77
CA ASN A 43 -12.51 -13.57 -10.25
C ASN A 43 -12.19 -13.73 -8.76
N ILE A 44 -13.21 -13.57 -7.92
CA ILE A 44 -13.06 -13.59 -6.46
C ILE A 44 -12.64 -14.96 -5.94
N ASP A 45 -13.15 -16.06 -6.52
CA ASP A 45 -12.74 -17.42 -6.14
C ASP A 45 -11.27 -17.67 -6.46
N MET A 46 -10.80 -17.17 -7.60
CA MET A 46 -9.39 -17.21 -7.96
C MET A 46 -8.56 -16.41 -6.95
N LEU A 47 -8.96 -15.18 -6.61
CA LEU A 47 -8.26 -14.37 -5.61
C LEU A 47 -8.21 -15.05 -4.24
N ASN A 48 -9.33 -15.66 -3.82
CA ASN A 48 -9.44 -16.45 -2.59
C ASN A 48 -8.59 -17.73 -2.61
N SER A 49 -8.12 -18.17 -3.77
CA SER A 49 -7.21 -19.31 -3.89
C SER A 49 -5.73 -18.93 -3.74
N LEU A 50 -5.40 -17.64 -3.81
CA LEU A 50 -4.02 -17.15 -3.71
C LEU A 50 -3.51 -17.23 -2.26
N HIS A 51 -2.19 -17.16 -2.11
CA HIS A 51 -1.61 -17.11 -0.76
C HIS A 51 -1.95 -15.78 -0.09
N HIS A 52 -1.70 -14.67 -0.78
CA HIS A 52 -2.17 -13.35 -0.38
C HIS A 52 -2.68 -12.52 -1.57
N VAL A 53 -3.64 -11.65 -1.28
CA VAL A 53 -4.00 -10.49 -2.08
C VAL A 53 -3.49 -9.28 -1.31
N SER A 54 -2.44 -8.66 -1.83
CA SER A 54 -1.85 -7.45 -1.26
C SER A 54 -2.66 -6.23 -1.70
N LEU A 55 -3.23 -5.51 -0.74
CA LEU A 55 -3.84 -4.20 -0.96
C LEU A 55 -2.76 -3.12 -1.01
N GLU A 56 -2.54 -2.57 -2.20
CA GLU A 56 -1.69 -1.40 -2.43
C GLU A 56 -2.45 -0.13 -2.03
N SER A 57 -2.12 0.36 -0.83
CA SER A 57 -2.90 1.34 -0.08
C SER A 57 -2.53 2.80 -0.35
N PHE A 58 -1.73 3.07 -1.39
CA PHE A 58 -1.17 4.39 -1.64
C PHE A 58 -1.67 5.02 -2.94
N GLN A 59 -1.96 6.32 -2.87
CA GLN A 59 -2.44 7.14 -3.99
C GLN A 59 -1.77 8.51 -3.93
N THR A 60 -1.47 9.08 -5.10
CA THR A 60 -0.83 10.40 -5.21
C THR A 60 -1.43 11.18 -6.38
N THR A 61 -1.74 12.45 -6.16
CA THR A 61 -2.10 13.41 -7.22
C THR A 61 -1.08 14.56 -7.25
N LEU A 62 -1.00 15.28 -8.37
CA LEU A 62 -0.11 16.46 -8.51
C LEU A 62 -0.86 17.78 -8.34
N THR A 63 -2.15 17.73 -8.06
CA THR A 63 -3.05 18.90 -8.08
C THR A 63 -3.28 19.48 -6.69
N GLU A 64 -3.24 18.64 -5.65
CA GLU A 64 -3.55 19.03 -4.29
C GLU A 64 -2.76 18.19 -3.28
N SER A 65 -2.68 18.69 -2.05
CA SER A 65 -2.02 17.99 -0.95
C SER A 65 -2.96 16.92 -0.42
N GLN A 66 -2.52 15.67 -0.42
CA GLN A 66 -3.30 14.53 0.07
C GLN A 66 -2.48 13.65 1.00
N LEU A 67 -3.17 12.87 1.84
CA LEU A 67 -2.51 11.80 2.57
C LEU A 67 -2.11 10.69 1.59
N VAL A 68 -0.95 10.08 1.78
CA VAL A 68 -0.49 9.02 0.86
C VAL A 68 -1.39 7.79 0.96
N SER A 69 -1.85 7.47 2.17
CA SER A 69 -2.56 6.22 2.48
C SER A 69 -3.48 6.43 3.69
N PRO A 70 -4.60 7.15 3.53
CA PRO A 70 -5.55 7.39 4.62
C PRO A 70 -6.20 6.09 5.04
N LEU A 71 -6.13 5.75 6.33
CA LEU A 71 -6.83 4.56 6.82
C LEU A 71 -8.35 4.75 6.79
N PHE A 72 -8.82 5.95 7.14
CA PHE A 72 -10.22 6.35 7.16
C PHE A 72 -10.42 7.61 6.32
N SER A 73 -11.67 7.84 5.90
CA SER A 73 -12.03 9.03 5.13
C SER A 73 -11.70 10.32 5.87
N VAL A 74 -11.12 11.27 5.14
CA VAL A 74 -10.83 12.61 5.64
C VAL A 74 -11.97 13.55 5.21
N PRO A 75 -12.52 14.38 6.12
CA PRO A 75 -13.55 15.34 5.73
C PRO A 75 -13.05 16.30 4.64
N ASN A 76 -13.88 16.52 3.61
CA ASN A 76 -13.56 17.34 2.44
C ASN A 76 -12.44 16.78 1.54
N ASP A 77 -12.10 15.49 1.69
CA ASP A 77 -11.19 14.77 0.80
C ASP A 77 -11.98 13.68 0.06
N GLU A 78 -11.88 13.64 -1.27
CA GLU A 78 -12.51 12.60 -2.10
C GLU A 78 -11.62 11.35 -2.23
N GLN A 79 -10.45 11.34 -1.58
CA GLN A 79 -9.53 10.21 -1.60
C GLN A 79 -10.17 8.95 -1.02
N THR A 80 -9.92 7.82 -1.70
CA THR A 80 -10.42 6.52 -1.26
C THR A 80 -9.70 6.08 0.00
N ALA A 81 -10.46 5.90 1.08
CA ALA A 81 -9.94 5.37 2.34
C ALA A 81 -9.70 3.86 2.26
N VAL A 82 -8.62 3.41 2.91
CA VAL A 82 -8.22 2.00 2.94
C VAL A 82 -9.30 1.13 3.58
N ASP A 83 -9.90 1.58 4.68
CA ASP A 83 -10.96 0.83 5.37
C ASP A 83 -12.18 0.59 4.48
N SER A 84 -12.55 1.62 3.72
CA SER A 84 -13.70 1.59 2.82
C SER A 84 -13.47 0.60 1.69
N THR A 85 -12.28 0.57 1.08
CA THR A 85 -11.94 -0.43 0.07
C THR A 85 -11.95 -1.84 0.63
N ILE A 86 -11.36 -2.05 1.81
CA ILE A 86 -11.38 -3.36 2.48
C ILE A 86 -12.82 -3.82 2.67
N ALA A 87 -13.68 -2.97 3.25
CA ALA A 87 -15.09 -3.28 3.45
C ALA A 87 -15.81 -3.66 2.13
N HIS A 88 -15.54 -2.93 1.03
CA HIS A 88 -16.11 -3.25 -0.28
C HIS A 88 -15.63 -4.61 -0.81
N TRP A 89 -14.34 -4.92 -0.71
CA TRP A 89 -13.78 -6.20 -1.17
C TRP A 89 -14.33 -7.37 -0.38
N LEU A 90 -14.46 -7.23 0.94
CA LEU A 90 -15.06 -8.25 1.81
C LEU A 90 -16.55 -8.47 1.46
N ASN A 91 -17.31 -7.40 1.24
CA ASN A 91 -18.71 -7.48 0.83
C ASN A 91 -18.88 -8.15 -0.55
N GLN A 92 -17.86 -8.10 -1.40
CA GLN A 92 -17.84 -8.78 -2.71
C GLN A 92 -17.36 -10.24 -2.62
N GLY A 93 -17.07 -10.74 -1.41
CA GLY A 93 -16.74 -12.15 -1.15
C GLY A 93 -15.24 -12.44 -1.04
N LEU A 94 -14.37 -11.43 -1.06
CA LEU A 94 -12.96 -11.65 -0.75
C LEU A 94 -12.82 -12.06 0.73
N LYS A 95 -11.99 -13.08 0.97
CA LYS A 95 -11.71 -13.58 2.32
C LYS A 95 -10.77 -12.65 3.08
N ARG A 96 -11.00 -12.47 4.38
CA ARG A 96 -10.18 -11.60 5.24
C ARG A 96 -8.76 -12.17 5.39
N GLU A 97 -8.70 -13.50 5.54
CA GLU A 97 -7.49 -14.28 5.76
C GLU A 97 -6.56 -14.36 4.54
N VAL A 98 -7.00 -13.93 3.34
CA VAL A 98 -6.11 -13.77 2.17
C VAL A 98 -5.63 -12.33 2.00
N LEU A 99 -6.26 -11.36 2.64
CA LEU A 99 -5.98 -9.94 2.42
C LEU A 99 -4.78 -9.47 3.25
N LEU A 100 -3.72 -9.05 2.57
CA LEU A 100 -2.53 -8.46 3.18
C LEU A 100 -2.54 -6.94 2.95
N MET A 101 -2.54 -6.13 4.01
CA MET A 101 -2.56 -4.67 3.87
C MET A 101 -1.13 -4.13 3.75
N HIS A 102 -0.74 -3.58 2.59
CA HIS A 102 0.54 -2.88 2.50
C HIS A 102 0.49 -1.52 3.20
N ILE A 103 1.58 -1.14 3.85
CA ILE A 103 1.77 0.14 4.52
C ILE A 103 3.04 0.79 3.98
N PRO A 104 3.00 2.04 3.50
CA PRO A 104 4.20 2.74 3.06
C PRO A 104 5.13 3.02 4.26
N GLY A 105 6.40 2.67 4.11
CA GLY A 105 7.50 3.03 5.01
C GLY A 105 8.10 4.41 4.69
N TYR A 106 7.55 5.11 3.70
CA TYR A 106 7.93 6.45 3.28
C TYR A 106 6.75 7.42 3.42
N GLY A 107 7.07 8.70 3.51
CA GLY A 107 6.14 9.81 3.30
C GLY A 107 6.34 10.45 1.93
N LEU A 108 5.50 11.44 1.62
CA LEU A 108 5.64 12.28 0.44
C LEU A 108 5.64 13.75 0.84
N ILE A 109 6.53 14.52 0.23
CA ILE A 109 6.49 15.99 0.23
C ILE A 109 6.02 16.41 -1.16
N GLN A 110 4.97 17.22 -1.20
CA GLN A 110 4.43 17.80 -2.43
C GLN A 110 4.72 19.29 -2.45
N GLN A 111 5.32 19.76 -3.54
CA GLN A 111 5.40 21.19 -3.81
C GLN A 111 4.40 21.54 -4.90
N LEU A 112 3.32 22.19 -4.49
CA LEU A 112 2.30 22.70 -5.40
C LEU A 112 2.66 24.13 -5.79
N THR A 113 2.71 24.40 -7.09
CA THR A 113 2.72 25.75 -7.61
C THR A 113 1.28 26.25 -7.63
N SER A 114 1.02 27.41 -7.03
CA SER A 114 -0.28 28.05 -7.16
C SER A 114 -0.58 28.24 -8.63
N GLN A 115 -1.69 27.70 -9.13
CA GLN A 115 -2.26 28.05 -10.43
C GLN A 115 -2.81 29.48 -10.42
N GLU A 116 -1.98 30.46 -10.06
CA GLU A 116 -2.12 31.81 -10.60
C GLU A 116 -1.28 31.91 -11.87
N VAL A 117 -1.45 30.95 -12.79
CA VAL A 117 -1.18 31.25 -14.19
C VAL A 117 -2.32 32.18 -14.60
N ARG A 118 -2.09 33.48 -14.40
CA ARG A 118 -2.82 34.50 -15.13
C ARG A 118 -2.83 34.04 -16.58
N LYS A 119 -4.03 33.83 -17.13
CA LYS A 119 -4.23 33.61 -18.55
C LYS A 119 -3.76 34.87 -19.28
N GLU A 120 -2.46 35.07 -19.43
CA GLU A 120 -1.89 36.11 -20.28
C GLU A 120 -0.38 35.87 -20.39
N GLN A 121 0.04 35.53 -21.61
CA GLN A 121 1.40 35.65 -22.13
C GLN A 121 2.42 34.60 -21.65
N HIS A 122 2.47 33.46 -22.36
CA HIS A 122 3.69 32.64 -22.37
C HIS A 122 4.65 33.24 -23.42
N GLU A 123 5.71 33.91 -22.96
CA GLU A 123 6.85 34.23 -23.82
C GLU A 123 7.72 32.98 -24.05
N VAL A 124 8.31 32.87 -25.25
CA VAL A 124 9.25 31.80 -25.58
C VAL A 124 10.51 31.98 -24.72
N GLY A 125 10.64 31.18 -23.66
CA GLY A 125 11.82 31.20 -22.76
C GLY A 125 11.52 31.09 -21.26
N GLU A 126 10.26 31.17 -20.82
CA GLU A 126 9.94 31.01 -19.39
C GLU A 126 10.06 29.56 -18.90
N THR A 127 10.71 29.38 -17.75
CA THR A 127 10.80 28.08 -17.08
C THR A 127 9.47 27.79 -16.39
N VAL A 128 8.67 26.87 -16.93
CA VAL A 128 7.44 26.41 -16.29
C VAL A 128 7.80 25.79 -14.94
N LYS A 129 7.41 26.44 -13.82
CA LYS A 129 7.53 25.82 -12.50
C LYS A 129 6.58 24.63 -12.45
N GLN A 130 7.13 23.43 -12.46
CA GLN A 130 6.35 22.19 -12.41
C GLN A 130 6.06 21.80 -10.95
N ASN A 131 4.87 21.26 -10.71
CA ASN A 131 4.57 20.57 -9.47
C ASN A 131 5.44 19.31 -9.38
N PHE A 132 6.01 19.04 -8.21
CA PHE A 132 6.78 17.82 -7.99
C PHE A 132 6.38 17.12 -6.69
N ILE A 133 6.57 15.80 -6.70
CA ILE A 133 6.48 14.92 -5.53
C ILE A 133 7.89 14.46 -5.21
N GLN A 134 8.27 14.58 -3.94
CA GLN A 134 9.47 13.99 -3.39
C GLN A 134 9.09 12.86 -2.42
N ILE A 135 9.65 11.67 -2.63
CA ILE A 135 9.58 10.58 -1.65
C ILE A 135 10.56 10.91 -0.52
N VAL A 136 10.09 10.77 0.71
CA VAL A 136 10.88 11.01 1.92
C VAL A 136 10.84 9.76 2.78
N THR A 137 12.01 9.24 3.09
CA THR A 137 12.16 7.99 3.85
C THR A 137 12.13 8.25 5.35
N GLN A 138 12.09 7.17 6.14
CA GLN A 138 12.23 7.27 7.59
C GLN A 138 13.56 7.92 8.00
N LYS A 139 14.63 7.65 7.25
CA LYS A 139 15.97 8.26 7.47
C LYS A 139 15.98 9.78 7.31
N ASP A 140 15.15 10.31 6.41
CA ASP A 140 15.17 11.74 6.06
C ASP A 140 14.44 12.60 7.09
N ILE A 141 13.32 12.08 7.63
CA ILE A 141 12.44 12.87 8.49
C ILE A 141 12.64 12.51 9.97
N CYS A 142 13.03 11.27 10.27
CA CYS A 142 13.06 10.73 11.63
C CYS A 142 11.78 10.99 12.43
N SER A 143 10.66 11.18 11.74
CA SER A 143 9.36 11.42 12.37
C SER A 143 8.75 10.12 12.85
N LYS A 144 7.70 10.25 13.65
CA LYS A 144 6.94 9.16 14.23
C LYS A 144 5.96 8.52 13.23
N LEU A 145 6.47 7.94 12.13
CA LEU A 145 5.70 6.98 11.32
C LEU A 145 5.30 5.75 12.17
N ASP A 146 6.00 5.50 13.28
CA ASP A 146 5.73 4.42 14.23
C ASP A 146 4.28 4.40 14.74
N ALA A 147 3.70 5.56 15.04
CA ALA A 147 2.33 5.67 15.53
C ALA A 147 1.30 5.28 14.45
N THR A 148 1.50 5.76 13.22
CA THR A 148 0.63 5.43 12.07
C THR A 148 0.71 3.94 11.73
N ILE A 149 1.91 3.38 11.69
CA ILE A 149 2.12 1.95 11.43
C ILE A 149 1.50 1.11 12.54
N THR A 150 1.70 1.49 13.80
CA THR A 150 1.09 0.82 14.96
C THR A 150 -0.43 0.82 14.86
N TYR A 151 -1.03 1.95 14.48
CA TYR A 151 -2.47 2.06 14.34
C TYR A 151 -3.02 1.16 13.21
N LYS A 152 -2.36 1.18 12.05
CA LYS A 152 -2.71 0.31 10.91
C LYS A 152 -2.51 -1.17 11.24
N MET A 153 -1.48 -1.53 12.01
CA MET A 153 -1.28 -2.90 12.48
C MET A 153 -2.42 -3.37 13.40
N LYS A 154 -2.82 -2.53 14.36
CA LYS A 154 -3.98 -2.81 15.23
C LYS A 154 -5.27 -2.94 14.45
N TYR A 155 -5.47 -2.12 13.42
CA TYR A 155 -6.60 -2.25 12.50
C TYR A 155 -6.59 -3.61 11.79
N ALA A 156 -5.46 -4.02 11.21
CA ALA A 156 -5.35 -5.31 10.52
C ALA A 156 -5.67 -6.50 11.44
N ILE A 157 -5.18 -6.47 12.69
CA ILE A 157 -5.50 -7.47 13.71
C ILE A 157 -7.01 -7.46 14.01
N ARG A 158 -7.60 -6.29 14.27
CA ARG A 158 -9.03 -6.15 14.59
C ARG A 158 -9.93 -6.71 13.49
N GLU A 159 -9.60 -6.43 12.24
CA GLU A 159 -10.39 -6.88 11.09
C GLU A 159 -10.16 -8.36 10.74
N GLY A 160 -9.14 -9.01 11.32
CA GLY A 160 -8.78 -10.39 11.01
C GLY A 160 -8.16 -10.55 9.62
N LEU A 161 -7.38 -9.56 9.18
CA LEU A 161 -6.66 -9.63 7.91
C LEU A 161 -5.51 -10.65 7.99
N ALA A 162 -5.01 -11.10 6.84
CA ALA A 162 -3.85 -11.99 6.75
C ALA A 162 -2.60 -11.38 7.41
N GLY A 163 -2.51 -10.05 7.43
CA GLY A 163 -1.45 -9.30 8.08
C GLY A 163 -1.19 -7.97 7.39
N ILE A 164 0.03 -7.46 7.57
CA ILE A 164 0.52 -6.25 6.93
C ILE A 164 1.85 -6.50 6.21
N GLY A 165 2.09 -5.76 5.13
CA GLY A 165 3.38 -5.70 4.45
C GLY A 165 3.96 -4.29 4.52
N LEU A 166 5.24 -4.14 4.84
CA LEU A 166 5.94 -2.85 4.84
C LEU A 166 6.50 -2.56 3.44
N MET A 167 6.18 -1.40 2.87
CA MET A 167 6.64 -1.00 1.53
C MET A 167 7.44 0.32 1.55
N SER A 168 8.75 0.32 1.34
CA SER A 168 9.66 -0.82 1.32
C SER A 168 10.49 -0.88 2.60
N LEU A 169 11.11 -2.03 2.84
CA LEU A 169 12.08 -2.19 3.93
C LEU A 169 13.27 -1.24 3.79
N ASN A 170 13.61 -0.86 2.56
CA ASN A 170 14.72 0.07 2.27
C ASN A 170 14.39 1.53 2.62
N ASP A 171 13.10 1.85 2.81
CA ASP A 171 12.66 3.18 3.21
C ASP A 171 12.63 3.35 4.74
N ASP A 172 12.87 2.26 5.47
CA ASP A 172 13.07 2.28 6.92
C ASP A 172 14.49 2.79 7.28
N ASP A 173 14.72 3.07 8.56
CA ASP A 173 16.03 3.50 9.06
C ASP A 173 16.92 2.28 9.39
N ASP A 174 17.44 1.59 8.37
CA ASP A 174 18.32 0.42 8.55
C ASP A 174 19.68 0.75 9.17
N GLU A 175 20.13 2.00 9.07
CA GLU A 175 21.40 2.48 9.62
C GLU A 175 21.28 3.05 11.04
N GLY A 176 20.06 3.23 11.55
CA GLY A 176 19.81 3.80 12.88
C GLY A 176 20.15 5.29 13.00
N ILE A 177 20.09 6.03 11.89
CA ILE A 177 20.34 7.48 11.78
C ILE A 177 19.44 8.26 12.75
N CYS A 178 18.20 7.80 12.92
CA CYS A 178 17.21 8.43 13.77
C CYS A 178 17.36 8.08 15.27
N LYS A 179 18.41 7.33 15.64
CA LYS A 179 18.72 6.93 17.02
C LYS A 179 17.62 6.10 17.71
N GLN A 180 16.83 5.39 16.92
CA GLN A 180 15.76 4.47 17.40
C GLN A 180 16.17 2.99 17.28
N GLY A 181 17.42 2.72 16.89
CA GLY A 181 17.88 1.41 16.44
C GLY A 181 17.62 1.22 14.94
N ALA A 182 18.19 0.16 14.38
CA ALA A 182 17.96 -0.20 12.98
C ALA A 182 16.52 -0.70 12.75
N PHE A 183 15.94 -0.36 11.61
CA PHE A 183 14.58 -0.76 11.19
C PHE A 183 13.46 -0.45 12.21
N PRO A 184 13.33 0.78 12.71
CA PRO A 184 12.34 1.12 13.74
C PRO A 184 10.89 0.83 13.30
N LEU A 185 10.56 0.96 12.01
CA LEU A 185 9.21 0.68 11.51
C LEU A 185 8.93 -0.83 11.49
N LEU A 186 9.89 -1.65 11.03
CA LEU A 186 9.76 -3.11 11.10
C LEU A 186 9.64 -3.60 12.55
N HIS A 187 10.42 -3.05 13.47
CA HIS A 187 10.32 -3.38 14.89
C HIS A 187 8.94 -3.01 15.46
N ALA A 188 8.34 -1.90 15.04
CA ALA A 188 6.99 -1.53 15.45
C ALA A 188 5.94 -2.54 15.01
N ILE A 189 6.08 -3.08 13.80
CA ILE A 189 5.23 -4.17 13.28
C ILE A 189 5.44 -5.44 14.12
N ASN A 190 6.69 -5.87 14.28
CA ASN A 190 7.03 -7.13 14.92
C ASN A 190 6.52 -7.22 16.36
N ARG A 191 6.54 -6.10 17.12
CA ARG A 191 5.98 -6.03 18.49
C ARG A 191 4.50 -6.44 18.60
N HIS A 192 3.74 -6.37 17.51
CA HIS A 192 2.32 -6.72 17.49
C HIS A 192 2.05 -8.12 16.90
N VAL A 193 2.95 -8.62 16.06
CA VAL A 193 2.85 -9.97 15.45
C VAL A 193 3.36 -11.04 16.41
N CYS A 194 4.49 -10.76 17.08
CA CYS A 194 5.15 -11.64 18.01
C CYS A 194 5.23 -10.94 19.38
N PRO A 195 4.18 -11.00 20.21
CA PRO A 195 4.27 -10.47 21.57
C PRO A 195 5.36 -11.26 22.30
N SER A 196 6.39 -10.57 22.80
CA SER A 196 7.38 -11.19 23.67
C SER A 196 6.66 -11.84 24.86
N THR A 197 6.72 -13.17 24.94
CA THR A 197 6.37 -13.96 26.13
C THR A 197 7.31 -13.64 27.27
#